data_AF-A0A7X8PPG9-F1
#
_entry.id   AF-A0A7X8PPG9-F1
#
_cell.length_a   1.000
_cell.length_b   1.000
_cell.length_c   1.000
_cell.angle_alpha   90.00
_cell.angle_beta   90.00
_cell.angle_gamma   90.00
#
_symmetry.space_group_name_H-M   'P 1'
#
loop_
_entity.id
_entity.type
_entity.pdbx_description
1 polymer ?
#
loop_
_entity_poly.entity_id
_entity_poly.type
_entity_poly.pdbx_seq_one_letter_code
_entity_poly.pdbx_strand_id
1 'polypeptide(L)' 'LRLLISRNESAPENINSLITLSINIIVVLKTIPYRHVHQIMRVTGFKDNQFLFEELT' A
#
# COMPACT_ATOMS: atom_id res chain seq x y z
N LEU A 1 6.28 -1.98 1.76
CA LEU A 1 5.31 -1.36 2.70
C LEU A 1 4.90 -2.41 3.72
N ARG A 2 5.01 -2.16 5.03
CA ARG A 2 4.19 -2.90 6.01
C ARG A 2 2.80 -2.29 5.93
N LEU A 3 1.78 -3.12 5.69
CA LEU A 3 0.38 -2.71 5.70
C LEU A 3 0.06 -1.90 6.96
N LEU A 4 -1.00 -1.08 6.92
CA LEU A 4 -1.54 -0.44 8.11
C LEU A 4 -1.98 -1.54 9.09
N ILE A 5 -1.04 -2.00 9.91
CA ILE A 5 -1.33 -2.85 11.06
C ILE A 5 -2.04 -1.91 12.02
N SER A 6 -3.37 -1.99 12.05
CA SER A 6 -4.12 -1.39 13.14
C SER A 6 -3.53 -1.96 14.43
N ARG A 7 -3.01 -1.08 15.30
CA ARG A 7 -2.42 -1.47 16.59
C ARG A 7 -3.48 -1.71 17.67
N ASN A 8 -4.75 -1.71 17.27
CA ASN A 8 -5.88 -1.96 18.15
C ASN A 8 -6.03 -3.47 18.34
N GLU A 9 -6.11 -3.93 19.58
CA GLU A 9 -6.29 -5.36 19.91
C GLU A 9 -7.58 -5.96 19.32
N SER A 10 -8.59 -5.13 19.08
CA SER A 10 -9.84 -5.53 18.45
C SER A 10 -9.80 -5.45 16.91
N ALA A 11 -8.65 -5.12 16.32
CA ALA A 11 -8.52 -5.09 14.86
C ALA A 11 -8.72 -6.50 14.29
N PRO A 12 -9.61 -6.69 13.31
CA PRO A 12 -9.81 -8.00 12.74
C PRO A 12 -8.51 -8.45 12.07
N GLU A 13 -8.08 -9.68 12.37
CA GLU A 13 -6.97 -10.30 11.66
C GLU A 13 -7.36 -10.52 10.19
N ASN A 14 -6.38 -10.53 9.28
CA ASN A 14 -6.58 -10.80 7.86
C ASN A 14 -7.41 -9.78 7.05
N ILE A 15 -7.64 -8.56 7.55
CA ILE A 15 -8.28 -7.50 6.74
C ILE A 15 -7.43 -7.03 5.56
N ASN A 16 -6.14 -7.39 5.52
CA ASN A 16 -5.21 -6.96 4.48
C ASN A 16 -5.68 -7.35 3.08
N SER A 17 -6.27 -8.53 2.91
CA SER A 17 -6.82 -8.98 1.62
C SER A 17 -8.01 -8.11 1.18
N LEU A 18 -8.94 -7.82 2.10
CA LEU A 18 -10.09 -6.94 1.87
C LEU A 18 -9.69 -5.49 1.57
N ILE A 19 -8.77 -4.94 2.36
CA ILE A 19 -8.22 -3.60 2.14
C ILE A 19 -7.56 -3.54 0.76
N THR A 20 -6.85 -4.58 0.35
CA THR A 20 -6.18 -4.58 -0.95
C THR A 20 -7.16 -4.51 -2.12
N LEU A 21 -8.33 -5.15 -2.02
CA LEU A 21 -9.38 -5.01 -3.05
C LEU A 21 -9.86 -3.57 -3.21
N SER A 22 -9.66 -2.72 -2.21
CA SER A 22 -10.11 -1.32 -2.19
C SER A 22 -8.98 -0.32 -2.50
N ILE A 23 -7.74 -0.77 -2.67
CA ILE A 23 -6.61 0.10 -3.01
C ILE A 23 -6.36 0.05 -4.51
N ASN A 24 -6.55 1.17 -5.20
CA ASN A 24 -6.23 1.30 -6.63
C ASN A 24 -4.83 1.86 -6.89
N ILE A 25 -4.35 2.78 -6.05
CA ILE A 25 -3.11 3.53 -6.26
C ILE A 25 -2.32 3.62 -4.96
N ILE A 26 -1.00 3.46 -5.05
CA ILE A 26 -0.03 3.72 -3.99
C ILE A 26 0.86 4.88 -4.43
N VAL A 27 0.93 5.92 -3.61
CA VAL A 27 1.82 7.08 -3.83
C VAL A 27 2.98 7.01 -2.84
N VAL A 28 4.20 6.90 -3.36
CA VAL A 28 5.43 6.88 -2.55
C VAL A 28 5.96 8.31 -2.46
N LEU A 29 6.10 8.81 -1.22
CA LEU A 29 6.69 10.12 -0.96
C LEU A 29 8.15 9.97 -0.52
N LYS A 30 9.03 10.83 -1.04
CA LYS A 30 10.39 11.01 -0.51
C LYS A 30 10.51 12.38 0.14
N THR A 31 11.34 12.48 1.18
CA THR A 31 11.55 13.69 1.98
C THR A 31 12.82 14.46 1.62
N ILE A 32 13.74 13.86 0.86
CA ILE A 32 15.03 14.47 0.49
C ILE A 32 15.06 14.63 -1.03
N PRO A 33 15.43 15.82 -1.57
CA PRO A 33 15.82 17.05 -0.86
C PRO A 33 14.65 17.83 -0.23
N TYR A 34 13.43 17.62 -0.71
CA TYR A 34 12.18 18.17 -0.14
C TYR A 34 11.07 17.13 -0.29
N ARG A 35 9.93 17.30 0.40
CA ARG A 35 8.81 16.37 0.28
C ARG A 35 8.24 16.43 -1.14
N HIS A 36 8.35 15.32 -1.87
CA HIS A 36 7.82 15.20 -3.23
C HIS A 36 7.25 13.80 -3.47
N VAL A 37 6.38 13.71 -4.46
CA VAL A 37 5.95 12.42 -5.00
C VAL A 37 7.14 11.82 -5.72
N HIS A 38 7.61 10.69 -5.20
CA HIS A 38 8.71 9.94 -5.79
C HIS A 38 8.22 8.95 -6.84
N GLN A 39 7.09 8.29 -6.57
CA GLN A 39 6.53 7.26 -7.44
C GLN A 39 5.03 7.16 -7.25
N ILE A 40 4.31 6.88 -8.34
CA ILE A 40 2.89 6.52 -8.32
C ILE A 40 2.78 5.13 -8.94
N MET A 41 2.26 4.19 -8.17
CA MET A 41 2.12 2.80 -8.60
C MET A 41 0.64 2.41 -8.57
N ARG A 42 0.18 1.72 -9.61
CA ARG A 42 -1.14 1.12 -9.64
C ARG A 42 -1.09 -0.27 -9.04
N VAL A 43 -2.01 -0.54 -8.12
CA VAL A 43 -2.13 -1.87 -7.51
C VAL A 43 -2.88 -2.78 -8.47
N THR A 44 -2.27 -3.92 -8.80
CA THR A 44 -2.83 -4.91 -9.72
C THR A 44 -3.28 -6.17 -9.00
N GLY A 45 -2.86 -6.37 -7.75
CA GLY A 45 -3.33 -7.49 -6.93
C GLY A 45 -2.63 -7.63 -5.57
N PHE A 46 -2.90 -8.75 -4.92
CA PHE A 46 -2.31 -9.15 -3.64
C PHE A 46 -1.96 -10.63 -3.67
N LYS A 47 -0.73 -10.99 -3.34
CA LYS A 47 -0.30 -12.39 -3.24
C LYS A 47 0.79 -12.54 -2.19
N ASP A 48 0.78 -13.65 -1.45
CA ASP A 48 1.81 -13.97 -0.46
C ASP A 48 2.08 -12.84 0.55
N ASN A 49 1.01 -12.16 0.98
CA ASN A 49 1.03 -11.01 1.88
C ASN A 49 1.77 -9.77 1.34
N GLN A 50 1.89 -9.66 0.01
CA GLN A 50 2.52 -8.54 -0.69
C GLN A 50 1.59 -7.98 -1.77
N PHE A 51 1.66 -6.66 -1.97
CA PHE A 51 0.97 -6.01 -3.09
C PHE A 51 1.74 -6.27 -4.39
N LEU A 52 1.00 -6.53 -5.45
CA LEU A 52 1.50 -6.49 -6.81
C LEU A 52 1.17 -5.12 -7.40
N PHE A 53 2.14 -4.52 -8.09
CA PHE A 53 2.01 -3.16 -8.58
C PHE A 53 2.71 -2.96 -9.93
N GLU A 54 2.15 -2.06 -10.73
CA GLU A 54 2.72 -1.56 -11.98
C GLU A 54 3.02 -0.06 -11.85
N GLU A 55 4.10 0.41 -12.46
CA GLU A 55 4.45 1.82 -12.46
C GLU A 55 3.60 2.59 -13.48
N LEU A 56 3.02 3.72 -13.06
CA LEU A 56 2.31 4.63 -13.94
C LEU A 56 3.33 5.68 -14.45
N THR A 57 3.89 5.45 -15.64
CA THR A 57 4.68 6.43 -16.40
C THR A 57 3.83 7.54 -16.98
#